data_AF-T1C6P9-F1
#
_entry.id   AF-T1C6P9-F1
#
_cell.length_a   1.000
_cell.length_b   1.000
_cell.length_c   1.000
_cell.angle_alpha   90.00
_cell.angle_beta   90.00
_cell.angle_gamma   90.00
#
_symmetry.space_group_name_H-M   'P 1'
#
loop_
_entity.id
_entity.type
_entity.pdbx_description
1 polymer ?
#
loop_
_entity_poly.entity_id
_entity_poly.type
_entity_poly.pdbx_seq_one_letter_code
_entity_poly.pdbx_strand_id
1 'polypeptide(L)'
;MNEMPKGPSQLPEAKVDPLPELERRTRRRFSMEYKLQLIAKADACCHGELGELLRREKLYSSQLAQWRRELAEGGAAGLAKSAPGPASTRTPAQRENARLVRENARLTRKLEIADDCLALQKKALSMLDRASSGNDV
;
A
#
# COMPACT_ATOMS: atom_id res chain seq x y z
N MET A 1 -67.98 36.36 -19.79
CA MET A 1 -66.71 35.62 -19.81
C MET A 1 -65.79 36.31 -18.82
N ASN A 2 -65.63 35.79 -17.60
CA ASN A 2 -64.62 36.30 -16.66
C ASN A 2 -63.58 35.21 -16.47
N GLU A 3 -62.37 35.44 -16.97
CA GLU A 3 -61.19 34.66 -16.65
C GLU A 3 -60.90 34.81 -15.14
N MET A 4 -60.81 33.68 -14.43
CA MET A 4 -60.27 33.70 -13.07
C MET A 4 -58.74 33.68 -13.14
N PRO A 5 -58.03 34.54 -12.40
CA PRO A 5 -56.58 34.48 -12.34
C PRO A 5 -56.16 33.17 -11.67
N LYS A 6 -55.31 32.39 -12.33
CA LYS A 6 -54.66 31.22 -11.70
C LYS A 6 -53.96 31.69 -10.44
N GLY A 7 -54.42 31.22 -9.29
CA GLY A 7 -53.77 31.49 -7.99
C GLY A 7 -52.31 31.01 -8.02
N PRO A 8 -51.42 31.64 -7.22
CA PRO A 8 -50.00 31.29 -7.21
C PRO A 8 -49.84 29.81 -6.89
N SER A 9 -49.21 29.07 -7.79
CA SER A 9 -48.92 27.65 -7.64
C SER A 9 -48.06 27.45 -6.39
N GLN A 10 -48.64 26.89 -5.33
CA GLN A 10 -47.94 26.50 -4.10
C GLN A 10 -47.23 25.14 -4.27
N LEU A 11 -46.52 24.94 -5.38
CA LEU A 11 -45.63 23.78 -5.46
C LEU A 11 -44.45 24.07 -4.53
N PRO A 12 -44.16 23.21 -3.53
CA PRO A 12 -42.95 23.37 -2.73
C PRO A 12 -41.76 23.43 -3.69
N GLU A 13 -40.91 24.43 -3.51
CA GLU A 13 -39.71 24.62 -4.30
C GLU A 13 -38.87 23.34 -4.15
N ALA A 14 -38.88 22.47 -5.17
CA ALA A 14 -38.21 21.18 -5.15
C ALA A 14 -36.70 21.35 -5.29
N LYS A 15 -36.08 22.11 -4.38
CA LYS A 15 -34.65 22.14 -4.17
C LYS A 15 -34.27 20.85 -3.47
N VAL A 16 -33.89 19.86 -4.27
CA VAL A 16 -33.22 18.66 -3.79
C VAL A 16 -31.76 19.03 -3.64
N ASP A 17 -31.29 19.18 -2.40
CA ASP A 17 -29.87 19.32 -2.12
C ASP A 17 -29.21 17.94 -2.36
N PRO A 18 -28.37 17.79 -3.39
CA PRO A 18 -27.75 16.50 -3.66
C PRO A 18 -26.79 16.17 -2.51
N LEU A 19 -26.90 14.95 -1.98
CA LEU A 19 -25.90 14.43 -1.05
C LEU A 19 -24.56 14.34 -1.80
N PRO A 20 -23.48 15.03 -1.35
CA PRO A 20 -22.20 15.06 -2.06
C PRO A 20 -21.61 13.66 -2.35
N GLU A 21 -21.93 12.66 -1.52
CA GLU A 21 -21.54 11.27 -1.71
C GLU A 21 -22.19 10.61 -2.95
N LEU A 22 -23.39 11.04 -3.33
CA LEU A 22 -24.15 10.52 -4.47
C LEU A 22 -23.76 11.19 -5.79
N GLU A 23 -23.11 12.35 -5.76
CA GLU A 23 -22.65 13.06 -6.95
C GLU A 23 -21.51 12.31 -7.67
N ARG A 24 -20.76 11.49 -6.93
CA ARG A 24 -19.62 10.74 -7.45
C ARG A 24 -19.95 9.26 -7.61
N ARG A 25 -19.74 8.74 -8.81
CA ARG A 25 -19.84 7.30 -9.08
C ARG A 25 -18.77 6.54 -8.28
N THR A 26 -19.20 5.90 -7.19
CA THR A 26 -18.33 5.09 -6.34
C THR A 26 -18.56 3.59 -6.59
N ARG A 27 -17.51 2.77 -6.50
CA ARG A 27 -17.63 1.31 -6.55
C ARG A 27 -18.03 0.76 -5.18
N ARG A 28 -18.97 -0.19 -5.14
CA ARG A 28 -19.33 -0.91 -3.91
C ARG A 28 -18.08 -1.56 -3.29
N ARG A 29 -17.93 -1.42 -1.98
CA ARG A 29 -16.87 -2.07 -1.19
C ARG A 29 -17.51 -3.11 -0.28
N PHE A 30 -16.86 -4.27 -0.17
CA PHE A 30 -17.26 -5.33 0.74
C PHE A 30 -16.25 -5.40 1.86
N SER A 31 -16.70 -5.22 3.10
CA SER A 31 -15.84 -5.41 4.27
C SER A 31 -15.52 -6.90 4.44
N MET A 32 -14.46 -7.19 5.19
CA MET A 32 -14.06 -8.57 5.49
C MET A 32 -15.16 -9.30 6.28
N GLU A 33 -15.78 -8.61 7.23
CA GLU A 33 -16.88 -9.12 8.06
C GLU A 33 -18.11 -9.45 7.20
N TYR A 34 -18.45 -8.57 6.24
CA TYR A 34 -19.56 -8.82 5.31
C TYR A 34 -19.31 -10.08 4.48
N LYS A 35 -18.09 -10.23 3.94
CA LYS A 35 -17.73 -11.43 3.14
C LYS A 35 -17.83 -12.70 4.00
N LEU A 36 -17.30 -12.69 5.23
CA LEU A 36 -17.35 -13.84 6.14
C LEU A 36 -18.79 -14.24 6.49
N GLN A 37 -19.62 -13.27 6.87
CA GLN A 37 -21.02 -13.52 7.17
C GLN A 37 -21.76 -14.10 5.96
N LEU A 38 -21.48 -13.59 4.76
CA LEU A 38 -22.12 -14.10 3.56
C LEU A 38 -21.68 -15.52 3.23
N ILE A 39 -20.39 -15.85 3.36
CA ILE A 39 -19.89 -17.21 3.15
C ILE A 39 -20.59 -18.16 4.14
N ALA A 40 -20.66 -17.81 5.42
CA ALA A 40 -21.34 -18.62 6.43
C ALA A 40 -22.84 -18.82 6.10
N LYS A 41 -23.54 -17.76 5.67
CA LYS A 41 -24.93 -17.87 5.20
C LYS A 41 -25.06 -18.77 3.98
N ALA A 42 -24.16 -18.63 3.02
CA ALA A 42 -24.16 -19.41 1.79
C ALA A 42 -23.84 -20.90 2.04
N ASP A 43 -23.04 -21.20 3.06
CA ASP A 43 -22.72 -22.56 3.49
C ASP A 43 -23.87 -23.21 4.26
N ALA A 44 -24.71 -22.41 4.93
CA ALA A 44 -25.92 -22.87 5.62
C ALA A 44 -27.14 -23.04 4.69
N CYS A 45 -27.09 -22.53 3.45
CA CYS A 45 -28.19 -22.64 2.49
C CYS A 45 -28.42 -24.07 2.00
N CYS A 46 -29.68 -24.49 1.92
CA CYS A 46 -30.07 -25.72 1.26
C CYS A 46 -30.07 -25.59 -0.28
N HIS A 47 -30.26 -26.70 -0.99
CA HIS A 47 -30.31 -26.71 -2.45
C HIS A 47 -31.41 -25.76 -2.96
N GLY A 48 -31.04 -24.83 -3.83
CA GLY A 48 -31.96 -23.83 -4.41
C GLY A 48 -32.03 -22.49 -3.67
N GLU A 49 -31.72 -22.44 -2.38
CA GLU A 49 -31.80 -21.20 -1.57
C GLU A 49 -30.64 -20.23 -1.85
N LEU A 50 -29.48 -20.78 -2.22
CA LEU A 50 -28.28 -19.99 -2.49
C LEU A 50 -28.50 -18.94 -3.59
N GLY A 51 -29.24 -19.30 -4.64
CA GLY A 51 -29.53 -18.39 -5.75
C GLY A 51 -30.40 -17.20 -5.32
N GLU A 52 -31.30 -17.40 -4.37
CA GLU A 52 -32.13 -16.33 -3.82
C GLU A 52 -31.32 -15.40 -2.91
N LEU A 53 -30.47 -15.96 -2.04
CA LEU A 53 -29.55 -15.19 -1.20
C LEU A 53 -28.67 -14.27 -2.04
N LEU A 54 -28.04 -14.81 -3.09
CA LEU A 54 -27.16 -14.05 -3.97
C LEU A 54 -27.90 -12.93 -4.73
N ARG A 55 -29.14 -13.17 -5.17
CA ARG A 55 -29.98 -12.14 -5.81
C ARG A 55 -30.34 -11.00 -4.84
N ARG A 56 -30.72 -11.33 -3.60
CA ARG A 56 -31.01 -10.32 -2.55
C ARG A 56 -29.78 -9.45 -2.26
N GLU A 57 -28.61 -10.06 -2.23
CA GLU A 57 -27.34 -9.37 -1.97
C GLU A 57 -26.71 -8.73 -3.22
N LYS A 58 -27.32 -8.93 -4.41
CA LYS A 58 -26.81 -8.50 -5.73
C LYS A 58 -25.39 -8.98 -6.02
N LEU A 59 -25.17 -10.27 -5.79
CA LEU A 59 -23.89 -10.94 -5.97
C LEU A 59 -23.97 -12.07 -7.01
N TYR A 60 -22.84 -12.33 -7.65
CA TYR A 60 -22.68 -13.42 -8.59
C TYR A 60 -22.04 -14.63 -7.91
N SER A 61 -22.35 -15.84 -8.37
CA SER A 61 -21.75 -17.08 -7.88
C SER A 61 -20.23 -17.10 -8.01
N SER A 62 -19.69 -16.45 -9.05
CA SER A 62 -18.24 -16.26 -9.25
C SER A 62 -17.57 -15.46 -8.13
N GLN A 63 -18.26 -14.45 -7.60
CA GLN A 63 -17.74 -13.65 -6.48
C GLN A 63 -17.69 -14.47 -5.19
N LEU A 64 -18.73 -15.27 -4.93
CA LEU A 64 -18.74 -16.19 -3.79
C LEU A 64 -17.65 -17.25 -3.91
N ALA A 65 -17.47 -17.84 -5.09
CA ALA A 65 -16.40 -18.82 -5.34
C ALA A 65 -15.00 -18.21 -5.14
N GLN A 66 -14.80 -16.96 -5.59
CA GLN A 66 -13.56 -16.23 -5.34
C GLN A 66 -13.33 -16.01 -3.84
N TRP A 67 -14.33 -15.56 -3.09
CA TRP A 67 -14.17 -15.32 -1.65
C TRP A 67 -13.91 -16.62 -0.87
N ARG A 68 -14.53 -17.73 -1.27
CA ARG A 68 -14.21 -19.05 -0.68
C ARG A 68 -12.75 -19.44 -0.90
N ARG A 69 -12.19 -19.14 -2.09
CA ARG A 69 -10.77 -19.36 -2.39
C ARG A 69 -9.86 -18.44 -1.57
N GLU A 70 -10.16 -17.14 -1.54
CA GLU A 70 -9.43 -16.15 -0.73
C GLU A 70 -9.40 -16.55 0.75
N LEU A 71 -10.52 -17.05 1.27
CA LEU A 71 -10.63 -17.56 2.64
C LEU A 71 -9.80 -18.84 2.87
N ALA A 72 -9.80 -19.77 1.91
CA ALA A 72 -9.01 -21.00 2.01
C ALA A 72 -7.50 -20.76 1.95
N GLU A 73 -7.06 -19.79 1.14
CA GLU A 73 -5.63 -19.48 0.94
C GLU A 73 -5.06 -18.58 2.06
N GLY A 74 -5.83 -17.61 2.53
CA GLY A 74 -5.35 -16.55 3.43
C GLY A 74 -6.16 -16.36 4.71
N GLY A 75 -7.11 -17.24 5.01
CA GLY A 75 -8.02 -17.08 6.13
C GLY A 75 -8.84 -15.79 6.06
N ALA A 76 -9.24 -15.25 7.21
CA ALA A 76 -9.95 -13.98 7.28
C ALA A 76 -9.15 -12.80 6.70
N ALA A 77 -7.81 -12.84 6.81
CA ALA A 77 -6.93 -11.81 6.26
C ALA A 77 -6.93 -11.80 4.72
N GLY A 78 -7.10 -12.97 4.08
CA GLY A 78 -7.21 -13.09 2.62
C GLY A 78 -8.45 -12.41 2.03
N LEU A 79 -9.52 -12.26 2.82
CA LEU A 79 -10.74 -11.55 2.41
C LEU A 79 -10.61 -10.03 2.46
N ALA A 80 -9.60 -9.51 3.16
CA ALA A 80 -9.33 -8.08 3.21
C ALA A 80 -8.89 -7.56 1.83
N LYS A 81 -8.99 -6.24 1.64
CA LYS A 81 -8.58 -5.62 0.38
C LYS A 81 -7.08 -5.81 0.18
N SER A 82 -6.69 -6.57 -0.85
CA SER A 82 -5.30 -6.67 -1.26
C SER A 82 -4.74 -5.30 -1.67
N ALA A 83 -3.46 -5.07 -1.36
CA ALA A 83 -2.78 -3.85 -1.74
C ALA A 83 -2.75 -3.72 -3.27
N PRO A 84 -3.00 -2.53 -3.83
CA PRO A 84 -2.93 -2.34 -5.27
C PRO A 84 -1.49 -2.53 -5.78
N GLY A 85 -1.34 -3.27 -6.88
CA GLY A 85 -0.07 -3.48 -7.58
C GLY A 85 0.64 -4.79 -7.24
N PRO A 86 1.74 -5.11 -7.94
CA PRO A 86 2.54 -6.31 -7.68
C PRO A 86 3.14 -6.27 -6.26
N ALA A 87 3.23 -7.43 -5.62
CA ALA A 87 3.96 -7.54 -4.36
C ALA A 87 5.43 -7.11 -4.55
N SER A 88 5.97 -6.35 -3.60
CA SER A 88 7.36 -5.90 -3.72
C SER A 88 8.31 -7.11 -3.69
N THR A 89 9.15 -7.24 -4.72
CA THR A 89 10.14 -8.33 -4.80
C THR A 89 11.16 -8.30 -3.67
N ARG A 90 11.41 -7.12 -3.08
CA ARG A 90 12.39 -6.95 -2.00
C ARG A 90 11.71 -6.70 -0.66
N THR A 91 12.08 -7.49 0.34
CA THR A 91 11.64 -7.23 1.72
C THR A 91 12.25 -5.91 2.23
N PRO A 92 11.67 -5.27 3.27
CA PRO A 92 12.27 -4.11 3.92
C PRO A 92 13.72 -4.39 4.37
N ALA A 93 13.97 -5.58 4.92
CA ALA A 93 15.31 -6.00 5.34
C ALA A 93 16.31 -6.08 4.18
N GLN A 94 15.90 -6.61 3.01
CA GLN A 94 16.75 -6.66 1.82
C GLN A 94 17.09 -5.26 1.29
N ARG A 95 16.15 -4.31 1.38
CA ARG A 95 16.41 -2.92 0.99
C ARG A 95 17.43 -2.26 1.92
N GLU A 96 17.30 -2.47 3.22
CA GLU A 96 18.23 -1.91 4.19
C GLU A 96 19.62 -2.54 4.06
N ASN A 97 19.70 -3.86 3.87
CA ASN A 97 20.98 -4.53 3.62
C ASN A 97 21.69 -3.97 2.38
N ALA A 98 20.96 -3.80 1.27
CA ALA A 98 21.51 -3.20 0.05
C ALA A 98 21.96 -1.73 0.23
N ARG A 99 21.38 -1.01 1.17
CA ARG A 99 21.81 0.34 1.55
C ARG A 99 23.08 0.28 2.40
N LEU A 100 23.09 -0.58 3.42
CA LEU A 100 24.23 -0.75 4.33
C LEU A 100 25.48 -1.24 3.59
N VAL A 101 25.36 -2.17 2.64
CA VAL A 101 26.49 -2.65 1.81
C VAL A 101 27.11 -1.51 1.00
N ARG A 102 26.27 -0.65 0.39
CA ARG A 102 26.75 0.52 -0.34
C ARG A 102 27.44 1.53 0.56
N GLU A 103 26.90 1.74 1.75
CA GLU A 103 27.49 2.65 2.72
C GLU A 103 28.83 2.12 3.24
N ASN A 104 28.91 0.83 3.57
CA ASN A 104 30.15 0.19 3.99
C ASN A 104 31.23 0.34 2.93
N ALA A 105 30.94 -0.02 1.66
CA ALA A 105 31.89 0.13 0.57
C ALA A 105 32.39 1.57 0.41
N ARG A 106 31.51 2.56 0.58
CA ARG A 106 31.87 3.98 0.53
C ARG A 106 32.77 4.38 1.70
N LEU A 107 32.47 3.93 2.91
CA LEU A 107 33.24 4.24 4.10
C LEU A 107 34.62 3.57 4.08
N THR A 108 34.70 2.31 3.66
CA THR A 108 35.95 1.58 3.48
C THR A 108 36.87 2.32 2.51
N ARG A 109 36.35 2.77 1.36
CA ARG A 109 37.15 3.53 0.39
C ARG A 109 37.68 4.86 0.97
N LYS A 110 36.89 5.53 1.82
CA LYS A 110 37.35 6.76 2.50
C LYS A 110 38.45 6.47 3.52
N LEU A 111 38.35 5.36 4.25
CA LEU A 111 39.38 4.92 5.19
C LEU A 111 40.68 4.60 4.45
N GLU A 112 40.61 3.85 3.34
CA GLU A 112 41.79 3.55 2.50
C GLU A 112 42.52 4.82 2.07
N ILE A 113 41.79 5.82 1.56
CA ILE A 113 42.39 7.11 1.14
C ILE A 113 43.02 7.85 2.33
N ALA A 114 42.39 7.81 3.50
CA ALA A 114 42.93 8.44 4.71
C ALA A 114 44.20 7.74 5.20
N ASP A 115 44.21 6.41 5.18
CA ASP A 115 45.36 5.58 5.54
C ASP A 115 46.54 5.80 4.59
N ASP A 116 46.29 5.90 3.29
CA ASP A 116 47.30 6.24 2.28
C ASP A 116 47.93 7.62 2.54
N CYS A 117 47.10 8.62 2.88
CA CYS A 117 47.57 9.96 3.23
C CYS A 117 48.45 9.93 4.49
N LEU A 118 48.03 9.19 5.52
CA LEU A 118 48.82 9.01 6.75
C LEU A 118 50.15 8.29 6.47
N ALA A 119 50.16 7.28 5.60
CA ALA A 119 51.36 6.57 5.21
C ALA A 119 52.36 7.51 4.51
N LEU A 120 51.87 8.35 3.61
CA LEU A 120 52.68 9.36 2.92
C LEU A 120 53.29 10.37 3.91
N GLN A 121 52.51 10.88 4.86
CA GLN A 121 52.98 11.80 5.90
C GLN A 121 54.09 11.17 6.76
N LYS A 122 53.89 9.92 7.22
CA LYS A 122 54.88 9.18 8.01
C LYS A 122 56.19 9.00 7.24
N LYS A 123 56.11 8.64 5.95
CA LYS A 123 57.29 8.45 5.10
C LYS A 123 58.05 9.76 4.89
N ALA A 124 57.35 10.85 4.65
CA ALA A 124 57.96 12.18 4.49
C ALA A 124 58.70 12.63 5.77
N LEU A 125 58.08 12.47 6.94
CA LEU A 125 58.71 12.78 8.23
C LEU A 125 59.95 11.92 8.48
N SER A 126 59.89 10.62 8.19
CA SER A 126 61.04 9.73 8.31
C SER A 126 62.21 10.14 7.39
N MET A 127 61.91 10.61 6.18
CA MET A 127 62.94 11.13 5.28
C MET A 127 63.58 12.41 5.81
N LEU A 128 62.77 13.32 6.36
CA LEU A 128 63.25 14.57 6.95
C LEU A 128 64.16 14.30 8.16
N ASP A 129 63.76 13.40 9.05
CA ASP A 129 64.51 13.03 10.25
C ASP A 129 65.90 12.44 9.92
N ARG A 130 65.96 11.63 8.85
CA ARG A 130 67.23 11.11 8.31
C ARG A 130 68.11 12.20 7.73
N ALA A 131 67.52 13.20 7.07
CA ALA A 131 68.25 14.31 6.48
C ALA A 131 68.81 15.27 7.55
N SER A 132 68.04 15.54 8.62
CA SER A 132 68.53 16.37 9.74
C SER A 132 69.58 15.66 10.57
N SER A 133 69.44 14.35 10.80
CA SER A 133 70.42 13.56 11.58
C SER A 133 71.72 13.28 10.83
N GLY A 134 71.75 13.47 9.51
CA GLY A 134 72.95 13.34 8.67
C GLY A 134 73.79 14.62 8.56
N ASN A 135 73.36 15.72 9.19
CA ASN A 135 74.03 17.02 9.17
C ASN A 135 74.91 17.28 10.42
N ASP A 136 75.04 16.28 11.31
CA ASP A 136 75.90 16.29 12.48
C ASP A 136 77.09 15.31 12.31
N VAL A 137 77.95 15.51 11.31
CA VAL A 137 79.32 14.95 11.21
C VAL A 137 80.23 15.94 10.50
#